data_AF-A0A8J3AI14-F1
#
_entry.id   AF-A0A8J3AI14-F1
#
_cell.length_a   1.000
_cell.length_b   1.000
_cell.length_c   1.000
_cell.angle_alpha   90.00
_cell.angle_beta   90.00
_cell.angle_gamma   90.00
#
_symmetry.space_group_name_H-M   'P 1'
#
loop_
_entity.id
_entity.type
_entity.pdbx_description
1 polymer ?
#
loop_
_entity_poly.entity_id
_entity_poly.type
_entity_poly.pdbx_seq_one_letter_code
_entity_poly.pdbx_strand_id
1 'polypeptide(L)'
;MIRNFFTKRFKLKSIYEAKDSKLIYVLIQNILVGSLIAFPLVFQIIQTDSQRLAERVFAPYYENTSWQNELPNCRYDDQLSCQNNKQKVIKVKNQRIVFDPTDQYDVDDKESITIIFGKKHIHANLLGFDLYGGYNDQLVKALDQKDADQLLLGIVSSVKMQAVAMMMQLFYPITIVTNIIYIAIVSLMALLFNIGNSKKLTYRQFFSFLSYAATLPAIFAFMIGTIFSIAFLYIAFNFGVILFAYYVYRKYNRVV
;
A
#
# COMPACT_ATOMS: atom_id res chain seq x y z
N MET A 1 -1.14 21.65 -22.56
CA MET A 1 -2.45 21.16 -22.06
C MET A 1 -2.41 20.78 -20.58
N ILE A 2 -1.51 19.89 -20.15
CA ILE A 2 -1.36 19.43 -18.75
C ILE A 2 -0.96 20.55 -17.78
N ARG A 3 -0.02 21.42 -18.15
CA ARG A 3 0.41 22.55 -17.30
C ARG A 3 -0.72 23.55 -16.99
N ASN A 4 -1.59 23.82 -17.97
CA ASN A 4 -2.77 24.68 -17.82
C ASN A 4 -3.87 24.02 -16.98
N PHE A 5 -3.95 22.70 -17.00
CA PHE A 5 -4.87 21.93 -16.17
C PHE A 5 -4.52 22.07 -14.68
N PHE A 6 -3.25 21.87 -14.30
CA PHE A 6 -2.81 22.02 -12.90
C PHE A 6 -2.88 23.47 -12.41
N THR A 7 -2.45 24.46 -13.21
CA THR A 7 -2.42 25.88 -12.79
C THR A 7 -3.80 26.53 -12.62
N LYS A 8 -4.83 26.06 -13.33
CA LYS A 8 -6.20 26.58 -13.17
C LYS A 8 -6.98 25.87 -12.07
N ARG A 9 -6.82 24.55 -11.90
CA ARG A 9 -7.66 23.73 -11.01
C ARG A 9 -7.55 24.02 -9.51
N PHE A 10 -6.43 24.54 -9.03
CA PHE A 10 -6.27 24.87 -7.61
C PHE A 10 -6.87 26.23 -7.23
N LYS A 11 -7.46 26.98 -8.17
CA LYS A 11 -8.17 28.24 -7.87
C LYS A 11 -9.61 27.95 -7.49
N LEU A 12 -10.04 28.42 -6.32
CA LEU A 12 -11.43 28.32 -5.82
C LEU A 12 -12.49 28.77 -6.84
N LYS A 13 -12.17 29.78 -7.67
CA LYS A 13 -13.05 30.28 -8.74
C LYS A 13 -13.33 29.22 -9.83
N SER A 14 -12.36 28.34 -10.12
CA SER A 14 -12.49 27.28 -11.12
C SER A 14 -13.24 26.02 -10.64
N ILE A 15 -13.48 25.89 -9.32
CA ILE A 15 -14.27 24.76 -8.79
C ILE A 15 -15.73 24.88 -9.26
N TYR A 16 -16.22 26.09 -9.47
CA TYR A 16 -17.54 26.34 -10.05
C TYR A 16 -17.61 26.05 -11.56
N GLU A 17 -16.52 26.32 -12.27
CA GLU A 17 -16.35 25.98 -13.70
C GLU A 17 -16.17 24.46 -13.90
N ALA A 18 -15.89 23.72 -12.83
CA ALA A 18 -15.69 22.27 -12.87
C ALA A 18 -16.96 21.49 -13.24
N LYS A 19 -18.15 22.04 -13.00
CA LYS A 19 -19.43 21.38 -13.30
C LYS A 19 -19.58 21.01 -14.79
N ASP A 20 -18.98 21.82 -15.67
CA ASP A 20 -19.06 21.67 -17.13
C ASP A 20 -17.81 20.99 -17.70
N SER A 21 -16.96 20.42 -16.84
CA SER A 21 -15.73 19.74 -17.27
C SER A 21 -16.03 18.46 -18.06
N LYS A 22 -15.16 18.16 -19.03
CA LYS A 22 -15.21 16.88 -19.74
C LYS A 22 -14.98 15.73 -18.77
N LEU A 23 -15.74 14.65 -18.90
CA LEU A 23 -15.73 13.51 -17.98
C LEU A 23 -14.33 12.89 -17.82
N ILE A 24 -13.53 12.86 -18.88
CA ILE A 24 -12.13 12.39 -18.82
C ILE A 24 -11.30 13.15 -17.78
N TYR A 25 -11.48 14.46 -17.66
CA TYR A 25 -10.76 15.28 -16.69
C TYR A 25 -11.23 15.00 -15.27
N VAL A 26 -12.50 14.64 -15.09
CA VAL A 26 -13.08 14.25 -13.81
C VAL A 26 -12.51 12.90 -13.38
N LEU A 27 -12.41 11.93 -14.31
CA LEU A 27 -11.78 10.63 -14.05
C LEU A 27 -10.30 10.76 -13.66
N ILE A 28 -9.53 11.58 -14.38
CA ILE A 28 -8.14 11.87 -14.02
C ILE A 28 -8.06 12.47 -12.61
N GLN A 29 -9.02 13.32 -12.21
CA GLN A 29 -9.05 13.85 -10.85
C GLN A 29 -9.25 12.74 -9.81
N ASN A 30 -10.17 11.82 -10.08
CA ASN A 30 -10.44 10.71 -9.17
C ASN A 30 -9.25 9.75 -9.05
N ILE A 31 -8.50 9.54 -10.13
CA ILE A 31 -7.24 8.80 -10.10
C ILE A 31 -6.23 9.51 -9.19
N LEU A 32 -6.06 10.83 -9.34
CA LEU A 32 -5.15 11.61 -8.50
C LEU A 32 -5.56 11.57 -7.02
N VAL A 33 -6.84 11.80 -6.73
CA VAL A 33 -7.39 11.75 -5.36
C VAL A 33 -7.21 10.37 -4.75
N GLY A 34 -7.60 9.31 -5.46
CA GLY A 34 -7.43 7.93 -4.99
C GLY A 34 -5.96 7.59 -4.73
N SER A 35 -5.05 8.04 -5.59
CA SER A 35 -3.60 7.85 -5.41
C SER A 35 -3.07 8.58 -4.17
N LEU A 36 -3.53 9.81 -3.90
CA LEU A 36 -3.15 10.56 -2.70
C LEU A 36 -3.60 9.87 -1.42
N ILE A 37 -4.76 9.22 -1.43
CA ILE A 37 -5.29 8.46 -0.28
C ILE A 37 -4.55 7.12 -0.12
N ALA A 38 -4.17 6.48 -1.23
CA ALA A 38 -3.45 5.21 -1.20
C ALA A 38 -2.00 5.36 -0.71
N PHE A 39 -1.35 6.49 -1.01
CA PHE A 39 0.06 6.68 -0.71
C PHE A 39 0.40 6.47 0.77
N PRO A 40 -0.29 7.08 1.75
CA PRO A 40 0.03 6.88 3.16
C PRO A 40 -0.16 5.44 3.62
N LEU A 41 -1.09 4.68 3.02
CA LEU A 41 -1.31 3.26 3.32
C LEU A 41 -0.05 2.44 3.02
N VAL A 42 0.55 2.68 1.86
CA VAL A 42 1.78 2.01 1.44
C VAL A 42 2.99 2.54 2.20
N PHE A 43 3.06 3.87 2.41
CA PHE A 43 4.19 4.51 3.07
C PHE A 43 4.38 4.02 4.51
N GLN A 44 3.31 3.66 5.21
CA GLN A 44 3.42 3.06 6.54
C GLN A 44 4.18 1.73 6.55
N ILE A 45 4.12 0.93 5.48
CA ILE A 45 4.91 -0.32 5.39
C ILE A 45 6.40 0.01 5.33
N ILE A 46 6.76 1.08 4.60
CA ILE A 46 8.14 1.57 4.52
C ILE A 46 8.60 2.06 5.90
N GLN A 47 7.77 2.83 6.61
CA GLN A 47 8.08 3.34 7.94
C GLN A 47 8.07 2.28 9.04
N THR A 48 7.37 1.16 8.84
CA THR A 48 7.31 0.11 9.86
C THR A 48 8.68 -0.55 9.99
N ASP A 49 9.17 -0.63 11.22
CA ASP A 49 10.42 -1.29 11.55
C ASP A 49 10.41 -2.75 11.08
N SER A 50 11.51 -3.18 10.46
CA SER A 50 11.74 -4.56 10.04
C SER A 50 11.63 -5.52 11.23
N GLN A 51 11.97 -5.09 12.44
CA GLN A 51 11.80 -5.92 13.64
C GLN A 51 10.35 -6.22 13.96
N ARG A 52 9.51 -5.20 14.01
CA ARG A 52 8.07 -5.38 14.26
C ARG A 52 7.40 -6.19 13.16
N LEU A 53 7.88 -6.08 11.92
CA LEU A 53 7.40 -6.90 10.82
C LEU A 53 7.84 -8.36 10.98
N ALA A 54 9.11 -8.60 11.35
CA ALA A 54 9.63 -9.95 11.58
C ALA A 54 8.87 -10.67 12.71
N GLU A 55 8.66 -10.01 13.84
CA GLU A 55 7.90 -10.56 14.97
C GLU A 55 6.47 -10.95 14.58
N ARG A 56 5.83 -10.19 13.68
CA ARG A 56 4.45 -10.47 13.22
C ARG A 56 4.39 -11.56 12.17
N VAL A 57 5.31 -11.54 11.20
CA VAL A 57 5.32 -12.50 10.09
C VAL A 57 5.83 -13.86 10.55
N PHE A 58 6.84 -13.87 11.42
CA PHE A 58 7.53 -15.07 11.89
C PHE A 58 7.26 -15.38 13.37
N ALA A 59 6.09 -15.00 13.90
CA ALA A 59 5.72 -15.24 15.30
C ALA A 59 6.00 -16.68 15.79
N PRO A 60 5.71 -17.76 15.03
CA PRO A 60 6.04 -19.13 15.44
C PRO A 60 7.53 -19.38 15.71
N TYR A 61 8.44 -18.72 14.99
CA TYR A 61 9.89 -18.85 15.17
C TYR A 61 10.42 -18.04 16.36
N TYR A 62 9.73 -16.96 16.76
CA TYR A 62 10.05 -16.23 17.99
C TYR A 62 9.51 -16.94 19.24
N GLU A 63 8.35 -17.61 19.13
CA GLU A 63 7.74 -18.35 20.25
C GLU A 63 8.50 -19.64 20.60
N ASN A 64 9.09 -20.31 19.60
CA ASN A 64 9.88 -21.51 19.80
C ASN A 64 11.27 -21.29 19.24
N THR A 65 12.32 -21.31 20.08
CA THR A 65 13.72 -21.12 19.66
C THR A 65 14.45 -22.44 19.34
N SER A 66 13.79 -23.60 19.45
CA SER A 66 14.44 -24.91 19.25
C SER A 66 15.06 -25.07 17.86
N TRP A 67 14.47 -24.43 16.85
CA TRP A 67 14.92 -24.46 15.46
C TRP A 67 16.28 -23.79 15.24
N GLN A 68 16.72 -22.91 16.13
CA GLN A 68 18.00 -22.21 16.01
C GLN A 68 19.16 -23.21 16.00
N ASN A 69 19.01 -24.34 16.70
CA ASN A 69 19.98 -25.43 16.72
C ASN A 69 20.00 -26.25 15.43
N GLU A 70 18.96 -26.14 14.59
CA GLU A 70 18.84 -26.84 13.32
C GLU A 70 19.43 -26.04 12.14
N LEU A 71 19.92 -24.82 12.38
CA LEU A 71 20.50 -23.94 11.38
C LEU A 71 21.75 -24.59 10.74
N PRO A 72 21.74 -24.83 9.41
CA PRO A 72 22.89 -25.40 8.72
C PRO A 72 24.07 -24.43 8.71
N ASN A 73 25.29 -24.98 8.60
CA ASN A 73 26.48 -24.20 8.28
C ASN A 73 26.41 -23.76 6.81
N CYS A 74 25.84 -22.58 6.56
CA CYS A 74 25.80 -21.96 5.25
C CYS A 74 26.51 -20.62 5.25
N ARG A 75 27.10 -20.25 4.12
CA ARG A 75 27.74 -18.95 3.88
C ARG A 75 27.32 -18.43 2.52
N TYR A 76 27.35 -17.11 2.36
CA TYR A 76 27.05 -16.45 1.10
C TYR A 76 28.29 -15.67 0.64
N ASP A 77 28.86 -16.11 -0.48
CA ASP A 77 29.96 -15.43 -1.18
C ASP A 77 29.63 -15.45 -2.68
N ASP A 78 28.83 -14.47 -3.10
CA ASP A 78 28.08 -14.40 -4.39
C ASP A 78 27.07 -15.52 -4.67
N GLN A 79 27.18 -16.65 -3.98
CA GLN A 79 26.24 -17.78 -4.02
C GLN A 79 26.11 -18.40 -2.63
N LEU A 80 24.92 -18.89 -2.31
CA LEU A 80 24.70 -19.66 -1.10
C LEU A 80 25.44 -21.01 -1.20
N SER A 81 26.32 -21.26 -0.24
CA SER A 81 27.06 -22.51 -0.10
C SER A 81 26.81 -23.10 1.29
N CYS A 82 26.46 -24.38 1.37
CA CYS A 82 26.20 -25.07 2.63
C CYS A 82 27.10 -26.31 2.73
N GLN A 83 27.47 -26.72 3.94
CA GLN A 83 28.51 -27.73 4.21
C GLN A 83 28.34 -29.08 3.47
N ASN A 84 27.13 -29.43 3.04
CA ASN A 84 26.85 -30.66 2.27
C ASN A 84 26.19 -30.40 0.90
N ASN A 85 26.03 -29.14 0.49
CA ASN A 85 25.28 -28.71 -0.71
C ASN A 85 23.89 -29.36 -0.87
N LYS A 86 23.31 -29.83 0.23
CA LYS A 86 21.99 -30.48 0.28
C LYS A 86 20.98 -29.48 0.81
N GLN A 87 19.76 -29.59 0.28
CA GLN A 87 18.63 -28.85 0.81
C GLN A 87 18.38 -29.19 2.29
N LYS A 88 18.11 -28.16 3.10
CA LYS A 88 17.71 -28.32 4.51
C LYS A 88 16.42 -27.55 4.75
N VAL A 89 15.39 -28.26 5.19
CA VAL A 89 14.10 -27.68 5.55
C VAL A 89 13.97 -27.66 7.07
N ILE A 90 13.60 -26.49 7.61
CA ILE A 90 13.32 -26.26 9.02
C ILE A 90 11.86 -25.84 9.11
N LYS A 91 11.01 -26.66 9.74
CA LYS A 91 9.57 -26.42 9.83
C LYS A 91 9.17 -26.10 11.27
N VAL A 92 8.48 -24.98 11.46
CA VAL A 92 7.88 -24.59 12.75
C VAL A 92 6.41 -24.25 12.52
N LYS A 93 5.51 -25.06 13.09
CA LYS A 93 4.05 -24.97 12.86
C LYS A 93 3.71 -24.93 11.35
N ASN A 94 3.08 -23.85 10.87
CA ASN A 94 2.69 -23.61 9.49
C ASN A 94 3.71 -22.77 8.69
N GLN A 95 4.95 -22.68 9.18
CA GLN A 95 6.01 -21.93 8.53
C GLN A 95 7.24 -22.80 8.25
N ARG A 96 7.96 -22.48 7.19
CA ARG A 96 9.13 -23.22 6.72
C ARG A 96 10.25 -22.25 6.34
N ILE A 97 11.47 -22.59 6.74
CA ILE A 97 12.70 -22.00 6.23
C ILE A 97 13.48 -23.10 5.52
N VAL A 98 13.83 -22.86 4.27
CA VAL A 98 14.50 -23.80 3.39
C VAL A 98 15.83 -23.19 2.98
N PHE A 99 16.91 -23.93 3.18
CA PHE A 99 18.21 -23.62 2.61
C PHE A 99 18.42 -24.52 1.40
N ASP A 100 18.37 -23.93 0.21
CA ASP A 100 18.50 -24.65 -1.06
C ASP A 100 19.59 -24.02 -1.93
N PRO A 101 20.86 -24.45 -1.76
CA PRO A 101 21.96 -23.95 -2.58
C PRO A 101 21.88 -24.40 -4.06
N THR A 102 20.91 -25.26 -4.40
CA THR A 102 20.76 -25.84 -5.75
C THR A 102 19.60 -25.26 -6.56
N ASP A 103 18.74 -24.43 -5.98
CA ASP A 103 17.51 -23.88 -6.59
C ASP A 103 16.59 -24.98 -7.19
N GLN A 104 16.47 -26.12 -6.51
CA GLN A 104 15.63 -27.26 -6.92
C GLN A 104 14.36 -27.43 -6.06
N TYR A 105 14.21 -26.65 -5.00
CA TYR A 105 13.08 -26.74 -4.10
C TYR A 105 11.83 -26.15 -4.76
N ASP A 106 10.81 -26.99 -4.96
CA ASP A 106 9.52 -26.58 -5.50
C ASP A 106 8.54 -26.23 -4.36
N VAL A 107 7.86 -25.09 -4.49
CA VAL A 107 6.90 -24.60 -3.50
C VAL A 107 5.52 -25.14 -3.86
N ASP A 108 5.18 -26.32 -3.35
CA ASP A 108 3.85 -26.93 -3.60
C ASP A 108 2.76 -26.46 -2.62
N ASP A 109 3.14 -25.82 -1.51
CA ASP A 109 2.19 -25.49 -0.43
C ASP A 109 1.74 -24.02 -0.44
N LYS A 110 0.51 -23.78 -0.91
CA LYS A 110 -0.18 -22.47 -0.84
C LYS A 110 -0.57 -22.04 0.59
N GLU A 111 -0.55 -22.97 1.55
CA GLU A 111 -1.08 -22.76 2.90
C GLU A 111 -0.01 -22.41 3.95
N SER A 112 1.28 -22.53 3.62
CA SER A 112 2.37 -22.26 4.57
C SER A 112 3.29 -21.13 4.12
N ILE A 113 3.65 -20.27 5.08
CA ILE A 113 4.71 -19.26 4.86
C ILE A 113 6.02 -20.02 4.65
N THR A 114 6.61 -19.88 3.47
CA THR A 114 7.83 -20.60 3.09
C THR A 114 8.89 -19.60 2.67
N ILE A 115 10.03 -19.61 3.37
CA ILE A 115 11.20 -18.81 3.00
C ILE A 115 12.25 -19.76 2.45
N ILE A 116 12.74 -19.47 1.25
CA ILE A 116 13.77 -20.23 0.55
C ILE A 116 14.98 -19.33 0.39
N PHE A 117 16.07 -19.75 1.00
CA PHE A 117 17.40 -19.27 0.71
C PHE A 117 17.91 -20.03 -0.52
N GLY A 118 17.71 -19.44 -1.70
CA GLY A 118 18.18 -19.98 -2.96
C GLY A 118 19.65 -19.65 -3.21
N LYS A 119 20.17 -20.06 -4.36
CA LYS A 119 21.58 -19.88 -4.72
C LYS A 119 21.99 -18.41 -4.77
N LYS A 120 21.15 -17.53 -5.31
CA LYS A 120 21.47 -16.10 -5.54
C LYS A 120 20.45 -15.13 -4.95
N HIS A 121 19.27 -15.62 -4.60
CA HIS A 121 18.18 -14.79 -4.13
C HIS A 121 17.40 -15.54 -3.05
N ILE A 122 16.67 -14.78 -2.27
CA ILE A 122 15.70 -15.28 -1.31
C ILE A 122 14.35 -15.26 -1.99
N HIS A 123 13.60 -16.34 -1.85
CA HIS A 123 12.21 -16.42 -2.27
C HIS A 123 11.35 -16.64 -1.03
N ALA A 124 10.43 -15.71 -0.76
CA ALA A 124 9.47 -15.79 0.31
C ALA A 124 8.07 -15.97 -0.29
N ASN A 125 7.47 -17.14 -0.09
CA ASN A 125 6.06 -17.38 -0.35
C ASN A 125 5.27 -17.05 0.91
N LEU A 126 4.46 -15.99 0.85
CA LEU A 126 3.56 -15.58 1.92
C LEU A 126 2.12 -15.83 1.47
N LEU A 127 1.53 -16.96 1.87
CA LEU A 127 0.12 -17.30 1.59
C LEU A 127 -0.23 -17.22 0.09
N GLY A 128 0.65 -17.73 -0.78
CA GLY A 128 0.47 -17.72 -2.22
C GLY A 128 0.99 -16.48 -2.93
N PHE A 129 1.62 -15.55 -2.22
CA PHE A 129 2.33 -14.42 -2.82
C PHE A 129 3.84 -14.64 -2.82
N ASP A 130 4.43 -14.63 -4.00
CA ASP A 130 5.87 -14.81 -4.18
C ASP A 130 6.60 -13.47 -4.13
N LEU A 131 7.48 -13.34 -3.15
CA LEU A 131 8.38 -12.20 -2.97
C LEU A 131 9.81 -12.67 -3.17
N TYR A 132 10.59 -11.89 -3.90
CA TYR A 132 11.99 -12.16 -4.18
C TYR A 132 12.86 -11.06 -3.55
N GLY A 133 13.98 -11.46 -2.97
CA GLY A 133 14.88 -10.57 -2.26
C GLY A 133 16.34 -10.92 -2.54
N GLY A 134 17.23 -9.93 -2.44
CA GLY A 134 18.66 -10.14 -2.53
C GLY A 134 19.29 -10.44 -1.16
N TYR A 135 20.46 -11.06 -1.14
CA TYR A 135 21.26 -11.16 0.08
C TYR A 135 21.82 -9.77 0.44
N ASN A 136 21.34 -9.18 1.53
CA ASN A 136 21.86 -7.93 2.05
C ASN A 136 22.94 -8.18 3.12
N ASP A 137 23.75 -7.16 3.44
CA ASP A 137 24.85 -7.28 4.39
C ASP A 137 24.43 -7.81 5.77
N GLN A 138 23.22 -7.46 6.22
CA GLN A 138 22.67 -7.93 7.49
C GLN A 138 22.42 -9.44 7.45
N LEU A 139 21.82 -9.94 6.38
CA LEU A 139 21.53 -11.35 6.22
C LEU A 139 22.80 -12.17 6.01
N VAL A 140 23.77 -11.66 5.25
CA VAL A 140 25.07 -12.33 5.06
C VAL A 140 25.77 -12.49 6.41
N LYS A 141 25.84 -11.42 7.21
CA LYS A 141 26.40 -11.48 8.57
C LYS A 141 25.63 -12.43 9.47
N ALA A 142 24.30 -12.44 9.40
CA ALA A 142 23.47 -13.36 10.18
C ALA A 142 23.73 -14.82 9.85
N LEU A 143 23.95 -15.15 8.56
CA LEU A 143 24.32 -16.49 8.12
C LEU A 143 25.70 -16.90 8.65
N ASP A 144 26.70 -16.02 8.53
CA ASP A 144 28.06 -16.30 8.98
C ASP A 144 28.15 -16.48 10.50
N GLN A 145 27.38 -15.69 11.26
CA GLN A 145 27.37 -15.71 12.72
C GLN A 145 26.36 -16.71 13.31
N LYS A 146 25.50 -17.29 12.48
CA LYS A 146 24.32 -18.09 12.90
C LYS A 146 23.41 -17.35 13.88
N ASP A 147 23.27 -16.06 13.70
CA ASP A 147 22.36 -15.25 14.51
C ASP A 147 20.94 -15.39 13.95
N ALA A 148 20.12 -16.18 14.64
CA ALA A 148 18.75 -16.49 14.24
C ALA A 148 17.83 -15.26 14.19
N ASP A 149 17.98 -14.34 15.14
CA ASP A 149 17.15 -13.14 15.20
C ASP A 149 17.51 -12.21 14.06
N GLN A 150 18.82 -12.01 13.81
CA GLN A 150 19.30 -11.23 12.67
C GLN A 150 18.95 -11.88 11.33
N LEU A 151 18.83 -13.22 11.27
CA LEU A 151 18.41 -13.93 10.06
C LEU A 151 16.98 -13.56 9.68
N LEU A 152 16.05 -13.62 10.64
CA LEU A 152 14.64 -13.26 10.41
C LEU A 152 14.49 -11.78 10.02
N LEU A 153 15.23 -10.89 10.67
CA LEU A 153 15.29 -9.47 10.32
C LEU A 153 15.86 -9.25 8.91
N GLY A 154 16.92 -9.98 8.56
CA GLY A 154 17.56 -9.97 7.24
C GLY A 154 16.60 -10.39 6.13
N ILE A 155 15.78 -11.43 6.36
CA ILE A 155 14.76 -11.88 5.41
C ILE A 155 13.75 -10.76 5.15
N VAL A 156 13.16 -10.20 6.21
CA VAL A 156 12.16 -9.13 6.08
C VAL A 156 12.74 -7.93 5.34
N SER A 157 13.92 -7.46 5.73
CA SER A 157 14.56 -6.31 5.10
C SER A 157 14.87 -6.54 3.62
N SER A 158 15.23 -7.78 3.25
CA SER A 158 15.49 -8.17 1.86
C SER A 158 14.23 -8.11 0.97
N VAL A 159 13.10 -8.63 1.45
CA VAL A 159 11.86 -8.71 0.64
C VAL A 159 10.94 -7.49 0.80
N LYS A 160 11.22 -6.60 1.77
CA LYS A 160 10.37 -5.45 2.12
C LYS A 160 10.01 -4.58 0.92
N MET A 161 10.98 -4.27 0.06
CA MET A 161 10.73 -3.39 -1.10
C MET A 161 9.82 -4.05 -2.14
N GLN A 162 9.92 -5.36 -2.33
CA GLN A 162 9.01 -6.08 -3.22
C GLN A 162 7.61 -6.17 -2.61
N ALA A 163 7.49 -6.41 -1.30
CA ALA A 163 6.21 -6.35 -0.61
C ALA A 163 5.55 -4.96 -0.75
N VAL A 164 6.32 -3.88 -0.64
CA VAL A 164 5.84 -2.51 -0.87
C VAL A 164 5.32 -2.34 -2.31
N ALA A 165 6.09 -2.78 -3.32
CA ALA A 165 5.67 -2.68 -4.72
C ALA A 165 4.37 -3.44 -4.99
N MET A 166 4.25 -4.66 -4.46
CA MET A 166 3.05 -5.46 -4.55
C MET A 166 1.85 -4.78 -3.89
N MET A 167 2.06 -4.19 -2.70
CA MET A 167 1.01 -3.46 -1.99
C MET A 167 0.60 -2.17 -2.71
N MET A 168 1.52 -1.49 -3.41
CA MET A 168 1.15 -0.40 -4.32
C MET A 168 0.23 -0.88 -5.44
N GLN A 169 0.58 -1.99 -6.07
CA GLN A 169 -0.21 -2.57 -7.16
C GLN A 169 -1.62 -2.98 -6.71
N LEU A 170 -1.77 -3.42 -5.46
CA LEU A 170 -3.07 -3.79 -4.89
C LEU A 170 -3.86 -2.56 -4.43
N PHE A 171 -3.28 -1.71 -3.59
CA PHE A 171 -4.04 -0.64 -2.94
C PHE A 171 -4.37 0.53 -3.84
N TYR A 172 -3.50 0.92 -4.78
CA TYR A 172 -3.79 2.08 -5.63
C TYR A 172 -5.08 1.89 -6.45
N PRO A 173 -5.26 0.77 -7.20
CA PRO A 173 -6.51 0.52 -7.91
C PRO A 173 -7.72 0.44 -6.99
N ILE A 174 -7.60 -0.24 -5.85
CA ILE A 174 -8.70 -0.36 -4.88
C ILE A 174 -9.12 1.01 -4.37
N THR A 175 -8.18 1.86 -3.95
CA THR A 175 -8.49 3.20 -3.43
C THR A 175 -9.05 4.12 -4.50
N ILE A 176 -8.57 4.03 -5.75
CA ILE A 176 -9.12 4.78 -6.89
C ILE A 176 -10.58 4.38 -7.15
N VAL A 177 -10.87 3.08 -7.23
CA VAL A 177 -12.21 2.56 -7.52
C VAL A 177 -13.18 2.90 -6.38
N THR A 178 -12.77 2.65 -5.13
CA THR A 178 -13.59 2.98 -3.96
C THR A 178 -13.86 4.48 -3.83
N ASN A 179 -12.89 5.35 -4.14
CA ASN A 179 -13.10 6.79 -4.19
C ASN A 179 -14.11 7.20 -5.28
N ILE A 180 -14.04 6.60 -6.47
CA ILE A 180 -15.03 6.85 -7.54
C ILE A 180 -16.44 6.45 -7.09
N ILE A 181 -16.57 5.26 -6.48
CA ILE A 181 -17.84 4.77 -5.94
C ILE A 181 -18.36 5.71 -4.84
N TYR A 182 -17.51 6.13 -3.91
CA TYR A 182 -17.87 7.06 -2.86
C TYR A 182 -18.41 8.37 -3.43
N ILE A 183 -17.71 8.99 -4.38
CA ILE A 183 -18.16 10.24 -5.01
C ILE A 183 -19.46 10.01 -5.79
N ALA A 184 -19.63 8.86 -6.45
CA ALA A 184 -20.86 8.53 -7.15
C ALA A 184 -22.07 8.46 -6.19
N ILE A 185 -21.91 7.82 -5.03
CA ILE A 185 -22.93 7.72 -3.98
C ILE A 185 -23.25 9.10 -3.42
N VAL A 186 -22.23 9.88 -3.03
CA VAL A 186 -22.42 11.22 -2.48
C VAL A 186 -23.09 12.16 -3.51
N SER A 187 -22.77 12.01 -4.79
CA SER A 187 -23.42 12.76 -5.88
C SER A 187 -24.91 12.41 -6.00
N LEU A 188 -25.26 11.13 -5.83
CA LEU A 188 -26.64 10.67 -5.85
C LEU A 188 -27.41 11.21 -4.64
N MET A 189 -26.80 11.18 -3.45
CA MET A 189 -27.38 11.80 -2.25
C MET A 189 -27.56 13.32 -2.43
N ALA A 190 -26.59 14.01 -3.03
CA ALA A 190 -26.67 15.45 -3.28
C ALA A 190 -27.83 15.85 -4.21
N LEU A 191 -28.24 14.98 -5.14
CA LEU A 191 -29.42 15.21 -5.98
C LEU A 191 -30.72 15.25 -5.17
N LEU A 192 -30.83 14.49 -4.08
CA LEU A 192 -32.03 14.51 -3.23
C LEU A 192 -32.20 15.88 -2.55
N PHE A 193 -31.09 16.54 -2.21
CA PHE A 193 -31.10 17.90 -1.65
C PHE A 193 -31.32 19.00 -2.70
N ASN A 194 -31.39 18.63 -3.99
CA ASN A 194 -31.60 19.56 -5.10
C ASN A 194 -33.08 19.88 -5.36
N ILE A 195 -34.01 19.23 -4.64
CA ILE A 195 -35.46 19.33 -4.89
C ILE A 195 -36.03 20.74 -4.61
N GLY A 196 -35.40 21.54 -3.75
CA GLY A 196 -35.86 22.89 -3.37
C GLY A 196 -35.03 24.07 -3.89
N ASN A 197 -34.01 23.83 -4.73
CA ASN A 197 -33.10 24.90 -5.16
C ASN A 197 -33.51 25.49 -6.53
N SER A 198 -33.34 26.81 -6.68
CA SER A 198 -33.66 27.57 -7.89
C SER A 198 -32.80 27.19 -9.10
N LYS A 199 -31.60 26.63 -8.89
CA LYS A 199 -30.72 26.10 -9.95
C LYS A 199 -30.44 24.62 -9.73
N LYS A 200 -31.17 23.78 -10.46
CA LYS A 200 -31.00 22.32 -10.38
C LYS A 200 -29.72 21.89 -11.11
N LEU A 201 -28.77 21.30 -10.39
CA LEU A 201 -27.62 20.61 -10.99
C LEU A 201 -27.98 19.16 -11.38
N THR A 202 -27.44 18.69 -12.50
CA THR A 202 -27.58 17.30 -12.93
C THR A 202 -26.61 16.37 -12.16
N TYR A 203 -26.85 15.06 -12.19
CA TYR A 203 -25.96 14.06 -11.59
C TYR A 203 -24.50 14.25 -12.02
N ARG A 204 -24.29 14.40 -13.34
CA ARG A 204 -22.96 14.59 -13.92
C ARG A 204 -22.28 15.85 -13.40
N GLN A 205 -23.03 16.93 -13.20
CA GLN A 205 -22.50 18.17 -12.65
C GLN A 205 -22.12 18.02 -11.17
N PHE A 206 -22.95 17.33 -10.38
CA PHE A 206 -22.60 16.99 -8.98
C PHE A 206 -21.37 16.09 -8.89
N PHE A 207 -21.29 15.06 -9.72
CA PHE A 207 -20.14 14.15 -9.77
C PHE A 207 -18.84 14.88 -10.14
N SER A 208 -18.90 15.75 -11.16
CA SER A 208 -17.76 16.56 -11.58
C SER A 208 -17.34 17.51 -10.46
N PHE A 209 -18.31 18.17 -9.83
CA PHE A 209 -18.07 19.09 -8.73
C PHE A 209 -17.45 18.41 -7.50
N LEU A 210 -18.02 17.28 -7.07
CA LEU A 210 -17.54 16.54 -5.90
C LEU A 210 -16.15 15.93 -6.13
N SER A 211 -15.88 15.42 -7.33
CA SER A 211 -14.54 14.92 -7.68
C SER A 211 -13.47 16.01 -7.56
N TYR A 212 -13.81 17.25 -7.91
CA TYR A 212 -12.91 18.39 -7.73
C TYR A 212 -12.80 18.81 -6.27
N ALA A 213 -13.94 18.91 -5.57
CA ALA A 213 -13.98 19.28 -4.16
C ALA A 213 -13.15 18.30 -3.31
N ALA A 214 -13.11 17.02 -3.67
CA ALA A 214 -12.36 16.00 -2.95
C ALA A 214 -10.83 16.18 -3.00
N THR A 215 -10.30 16.98 -3.94
CA THR A 215 -8.86 17.22 -4.09
C THR A 215 -8.23 17.83 -2.84
N LEU A 216 -8.86 18.87 -2.29
CA LEU A 216 -8.27 19.60 -1.17
C LEU A 216 -8.29 18.75 0.12
N PRO A 217 -9.41 18.11 0.50
CA PRO A 217 -9.43 17.12 1.58
C PRO A 217 -8.45 15.97 1.37
N ALA A 218 -8.24 15.49 0.14
CA ALA A 218 -7.27 14.44 -0.14
C ALA A 218 -5.83 14.89 0.13
N ILE A 219 -5.47 16.13 -0.20
CA ILE A 219 -4.15 16.69 0.11
C ILE A 219 -3.95 16.82 1.63
N PHE A 220 -4.97 17.30 2.36
CA PHE A 220 -4.92 17.35 3.82
C PHE A 220 -4.83 15.95 4.45
N ALA A 221 -5.63 15.01 3.97
CA ALA A 221 -5.63 13.62 4.42
C ALA A 221 -4.31 12.91 4.11
N PHE A 222 -3.69 13.21 2.98
CA PHE A 222 -2.35 12.76 2.61
C PHE A 222 -1.30 13.25 3.62
N MET A 223 -1.28 14.56 3.93
CA MET A 223 -0.35 15.12 4.91
C MET A 223 -0.55 14.51 6.29
N ILE A 224 -1.80 14.42 6.75
CA ILE A 224 -2.15 13.86 8.06
C ILE A 224 -1.81 12.37 8.12
N GLY A 225 -2.13 11.60 7.08
CA GLY A 225 -1.90 10.16 7.04
C GLY A 225 -0.42 9.79 7.01
N THR A 226 0.39 10.61 6.35
CA THR A 226 1.85 10.40 6.24
C THR A 226 2.57 10.76 7.54
N ILE A 227 2.10 11.79 8.27
CA ILE A 227 2.77 12.32 9.46
C ILE A 227 2.24 11.68 10.75
N PHE A 228 0.93 11.50 10.88
CA PHE A 228 0.29 11.10 12.14
C PHE A 228 -0.15 9.64 12.12
N SER A 229 -1.16 9.29 11.31
CA SER A 229 -1.69 7.92 11.24
C SER A 229 -2.72 7.76 10.13
N ILE A 230 -2.79 6.56 9.53
CA ILE A 230 -3.85 6.14 8.59
C ILE A 230 -5.25 6.30 9.18
N ALA A 231 -5.44 6.13 10.49
CA ALA A 231 -6.78 6.25 11.09
C ALA A 231 -7.34 7.68 10.90
N PHE A 232 -6.49 8.70 11.06
CA PHE A 232 -6.89 10.10 10.88
C PHE A 232 -7.02 10.48 9.40
N LEU A 233 -6.36 9.78 8.48
CA LEU A 233 -6.52 9.98 7.04
C LEU A 233 -7.96 9.80 6.59
N TYR A 234 -8.61 8.69 6.99
CA TYR A 234 -9.99 8.42 6.57
C TYR A 234 -10.99 9.41 7.18
N ILE A 235 -10.75 9.85 8.42
CA ILE A 235 -11.58 10.87 9.07
C ILE A 235 -11.41 12.20 8.31
N ALA A 236 -10.18 12.66 8.10
CA ALA A 236 -9.89 13.91 7.41
C ALA A 236 -10.46 13.91 5.98
N PHE A 237 -10.34 12.79 5.26
CA PHE A 237 -10.89 12.67 3.92
C PHE A 237 -12.41 12.64 3.93
N ASN A 238 -13.06 11.67 4.57
CA ASN A 238 -14.51 11.47 4.46
C ASN A 238 -15.31 12.66 4.98
N PHE A 239 -14.93 13.25 6.13
CA PHE A 239 -15.59 14.44 6.64
C PHE A 239 -15.18 15.69 5.86
N GLY A 240 -13.90 15.79 5.48
CA GLY A 240 -13.39 16.93 4.71
C GLY A 240 -14.07 17.08 3.35
N VAL A 241 -14.31 15.98 2.63
CA VAL A 241 -15.03 16.00 1.34
C VAL A 241 -16.43 16.57 1.52
N ILE A 242 -17.19 16.07 2.49
CA ILE A 242 -18.57 16.50 2.73
C ILE A 242 -18.62 17.99 3.14
N LEU A 243 -17.81 18.39 4.12
CA LEU A 243 -17.78 19.76 4.62
C LEU A 243 -17.33 20.76 3.55
N PHE A 244 -16.28 20.41 2.80
CA PHE A 244 -15.76 21.27 1.74
C PHE A 244 -16.75 21.35 0.57
N ALA A 245 -17.35 20.22 0.16
CA ALA A 245 -18.39 20.20 -0.85
C ALA A 245 -19.59 21.07 -0.45
N TYR A 246 -20.05 20.98 0.80
CA TYR A 246 -21.12 21.83 1.33
C TYR A 246 -20.73 23.31 1.33
N TYR A 247 -19.53 23.66 1.79
CA TYR A 247 -19.02 25.03 1.78
C TYR A 247 -19.02 25.61 0.36
N VAL A 248 -18.48 24.86 -0.61
CA VAL A 248 -18.42 25.30 -2.00
C VAL A 248 -19.84 25.41 -2.58
N TYR A 249 -20.73 24.46 -2.30
CA TYR A 249 -22.12 24.46 -2.76
C TYR A 249 -22.92 25.65 -2.20
N ARG A 250 -22.82 25.93 -0.90
CA ARG A 250 -23.49 27.08 -0.27
C ARG A 250 -23.02 28.41 -0.86
N LYS A 251 -21.72 28.51 -1.15
CA LYS A 251 -21.14 29.70 -1.79
C LYS A 251 -21.57 29.82 -3.26
N TYR A 252 -21.78 28.72 -4.00
CA TYR A 252 -22.40 28.75 -5.34
C TYR A 252 -23.79 29.38 -5.32
N ASN A 253 -24.63 28.98 -4.35
CA ASN A 253 -26.00 29.46 -4.24
C ASN A 253 -26.11 30.89 -3.66
N ARG A 254 -25.04 31.45 -3.07
CA ARG A 254 -25.01 32.81 -2.49
C ARG A 254 -24.37 33.89 -3.39
N VAL A 255 -23.53 33.50 -4.34
CA VAL A 255 -22.70 34.43 -5.14
C VAL A 255 -23.39 34.83 -6.47
N VAL A 256 -24.66 34.48 -6.66
CA VAL A 256 -25.49 34.97 -7.77
C VAL A 256 -26.80 35.52 -7.23
#